data_AF-A0AAJ4IDC1-F1
#
_entry.id   AF-A0AAJ4IDC1-F1
#
_cell.length_a   1.000
_cell.length_b   1.000
_cell.length_c   1.000
_cell.angle_alpha   90.00
_cell.angle_beta   90.00
_cell.angle_gamma   90.00
#
_symmetry.space_group_name_H-M   'P 1'
#
loop_
_entity.id
_entity.type
_entity.pdbx_description
1 polymer ?
#
loop_
_entity_poly.entity_id
_entity_poly.type
_entity_poly.pdbx_seq_one_letter_code
_entity_poly.pdbx_strand_id
1 'polypeptide(L)'
;MEMRQLDIIKKIIKKRIESGKSSFDRQDKTLIIPKVSYDKVSMKGSLNNEEWAFHVGYCFRDALDLQYLKRKRDKKDVYLWTQGPIISFKEGDMLDKKTGDIALQVKNALPMGWSEEKNEMYYGFVIYREFDIASNTYKGEKRVNQLEFLDILINGHDYQIQAGSGL
;
A
#
# COMPACT_ATOMS: atom_id res chain seq x y z
N MET A 1 -11.76 16.59 10.09
CA MET A 1 -11.82 15.83 8.83
C MET A 1 -10.64 14.88 8.83
N GLU A 2 -10.92 13.60 9.08
CA GLU A 2 -9.91 12.55 9.12
C GLU A 2 -9.28 12.40 7.73
N MET A 3 -7.95 12.40 7.65
CA MET A 3 -7.24 12.26 6.38
C MET A 3 -7.34 10.80 5.96
N ARG A 4 -7.83 10.52 4.75
CA ARG A 4 -7.88 9.13 4.27
C ARG A 4 -6.46 8.61 4.12
N GLN A 5 -6.22 7.34 4.42
CA GLN A 5 -4.86 6.75 4.44
C GLN A 5 -4.11 6.98 3.12
N LEU A 6 -4.80 6.91 1.99
CA LEU A 6 -4.23 7.18 0.66
C LEU A 6 -3.83 8.64 0.43
N ASP A 7 -4.44 9.60 1.14
CA ASP A 7 -4.09 11.03 1.01
C ASP A 7 -2.68 11.31 1.51
N ILE A 8 -2.14 10.47 2.41
CA ILE A 8 -0.76 10.57 2.88
C ILE A 8 0.21 10.32 1.74
N ILE A 9 -0.03 9.28 0.93
CA ILE A 9 0.78 8.96 -0.26
C ILE A 9 0.69 10.09 -1.28
N LYS A 10 -0.54 10.53 -1.60
CA LYS A 10 -0.78 11.65 -2.54
C LYS A 10 -0.10 12.93 -2.08
N LYS A 11 -0.07 13.20 -0.77
CA LYS A 11 0.60 14.36 -0.19
C LYS A 11 2.11 14.31 -0.35
N ILE A 12 2.74 13.14 -0.18
CA ILE A 12 4.19 12.98 -0.40
C ILE A 12 4.53 13.26 -1.87
N ILE A 13 3.74 12.71 -2.79
CA ILE A 13 3.91 12.90 -4.24
C ILE A 13 3.80 14.38 -4.60
N LYS A 14 2.71 15.04 -4.15
CA LYS A 14 2.47 16.46 -4.39
C LYS A 14 3.60 17.34 -3.87
N LYS A 15 4.10 17.09 -2.65
CA LYS A 15 5.23 17.83 -2.09
C LYS A 15 6.51 17.69 -2.93
N ARG A 16 6.77 16.52 -3.51
CA ARG A 16 7.92 16.35 -4.41
C ARG A 16 7.76 17.22 -5.65
N ILE A 17 6.60 17.16 -6.31
CA ILE A 17 6.28 17.98 -7.48
C ILE A 17 6.49 19.47 -7.17
N GLU A 18 5.95 19.94 -6.05
CA GLU A 18 6.03 21.35 -5.64
C GLU A 18 7.46 21.80 -5.25
N SER A 19 8.25 20.90 -4.66
CA SER A 19 9.61 21.23 -4.21
C SER A 19 10.67 21.11 -5.31
N GLY A 20 10.38 20.42 -6.42
CA GLY A 20 11.34 20.16 -7.50
C GLY A 20 12.54 19.29 -7.09
N LYS A 21 12.46 18.60 -5.95
CA LYS A 21 13.53 17.73 -5.46
C LYS A 21 13.61 16.43 -6.26
N SER A 22 14.83 15.92 -6.42
CA SER A 22 15.12 14.60 -7.01
C SER A 22 14.73 13.41 -6.11
N SER A 23 14.24 13.65 -4.88
CA SER A 23 13.87 12.58 -3.95
C SER A 23 12.59 12.91 -3.19
N PHE A 24 11.92 11.87 -2.69
CA PHE A 24 10.71 12.00 -1.89
C PHE A 24 11.04 12.26 -0.41
N ASP A 25 10.40 13.29 0.16
CA ASP A 25 10.43 13.54 1.59
C ASP A 25 9.48 12.56 2.33
N ARG A 26 10.03 11.43 2.79
CA ARG A 26 9.31 10.43 3.59
C ARG A 26 8.70 11.06 4.85
N GLN A 27 7.45 10.72 5.18
CA GLN A 27 6.76 11.23 6.38
C GLN A 27 7.02 10.32 7.58
N ASP A 28 7.19 10.90 8.76
CA ASP A 28 7.43 10.18 10.02
C ASP A 28 6.41 10.52 11.12
N LYS A 29 5.51 11.49 10.88
CA LYS A 29 4.42 11.89 11.77
C LYS A 29 3.06 11.31 11.38
N THR A 30 2.89 10.97 10.11
CA THR A 30 1.63 10.48 9.56
C THR A 30 1.97 9.37 8.57
N LEU A 31 1.56 8.16 8.89
CA LEU A 31 1.77 6.95 8.10
C LEU A 31 0.41 6.42 7.67
N ILE A 32 0.36 5.63 6.59
CA ILE A 32 -0.91 5.04 6.14
C ILE A 32 -1.50 4.06 7.16
N ILE A 33 -0.66 3.54 8.05
CA ILE A 33 -1.04 2.69 9.18
C ILE A 33 -0.78 3.42 10.50
N PRO A 34 -1.64 3.26 11.51
CA PRO A 34 -1.58 4.07 12.72
C PRO A 34 -0.36 3.76 13.59
N LYS A 35 0.13 2.51 13.61
CA LYS A 35 1.29 2.12 14.41
C LYS A 35 1.96 0.89 13.83
N VAL A 36 3.29 0.88 13.74
CA VAL A 36 4.05 -0.35 13.46
C VAL A 36 4.72 -0.82 14.73
N SER A 37 4.56 -2.09 15.07
CA SER A 37 5.23 -2.72 16.20
C SER A 37 6.03 -3.94 15.74
N TYR A 38 7.15 -4.16 16.41
CA TYR A 38 7.95 -5.37 16.24
C TYR A 38 8.46 -5.81 17.61
N ASP A 39 8.04 -7.00 18.04
CA ASP A 39 8.55 -7.63 19.24
C ASP A 39 9.77 -8.49 18.90
N LYS A 40 10.92 -8.12 19.47
CA LYS A 40 12.18 -8.83 19.26
C LYS A 40 12.22 -10.19 19.94
N VAL A 41 11.42 -10.42 20.99
CA VAL A 41 11.42 -11.68 21.74
C VAL A 41 10.61 -12.73 20.99
N SER A 42 9.38 -12.41 20.61
CA SER A 42 8.53 -13.32 19.82
C SER A 42 8.84 -13.31 18.32
N MET A 43 9.71 -12.39 17.86
CA MET A 43 9.98 -12.10 16.44
C MET A 43 8.74 -11.78 15.62
N LYS A 44 7.67 -11.26 16.26
CA LYS A 44 6.40 -10.93 15.60
C LYS A 44 6.30 -9.43 15.37
N GLY A 45 6.04 -9.05 14.12
CA GLY A 45 5.68 -7.69 13.74
C GLY A 45 4.18 -7.54 13.49
N SER A 46 3.66 -6.34 13.67
CA SER A 46 2.30 -5.97 13.31
C SER A 46 2.27 -4.57 12.69
N LEU A 47 1.46 -4.41 11.64
CA LEU A 47 1.13 -3.12 11.05
C LEU A 47 -0.02 -2.41 11.80
N ASN A 48 -0.62 -3.08 12.80
CA ASN A 48 -1.75 -2.62 13.61
C ASN A 48 -2.88 -1.99 12.75
N ASN A 49 -3.23 -2.68 11.68
CA ASN A 49 -4.21 -2.29 10.66
C ASN A 49 -5.53 -3.05 10.86
N GLU A 50 -6.03 -3.10 12.10
CA GLU A 50 -7.25 -3.83 12.45
C GLU A 50 -8.51 -3.27 11.77
N GLU A 51 -8.47 -2.00 11.38
CA GLU A 51 -9.56 -1.34 10.65
C GLU A 51 -9.60 -1.66 9.15
N TRP A 52 -8.56 -2.28 8.58
CA TRP A 52 -8.56 -2.65 7.15
C TRP A 52 -9.46 -3.85 6.89
N ALA A 53 -10.12 -3.89 5.73
CA ALA A 53 -10.96 -5.01 5.34
C ALA A 53 -10.17 -6.32 5.15
N PHE A 54 -8.92 -6.22 4.71
CA PHE A 54 -8.03 -7.37 4.47
C PHE A 54 -6.97 -7.54 5.55
N HIS A 55 -6.56 -8.78 5.79
CA HIS A 55 -5.41 -9.08 6.63
C HIS A 55 -4.12 -8.80 5.88
N VAL A 56 -3.48 -7.67 6.19
CA VAL A 56 -2.18 -7.30 5.62
C VAL A 56 -1.11 -7.39 6.69
N GLY A 57 -0.30 -8.46 6.62
CA GLY A 57 0.72 -8.77 7.62
C GLY A 57 1.95 -7.86 7.58
N TYR A 58 2.80 -7.95 8.61
CA TYR A 58 4.03 -7.15 8.73
C TYR A 58 5.05 -7.34 7.59
N CYS A 59 5.00 -8.47 6.88
CA CYS A 59 5.83 -8.70 5.70
C CYS A 59 5.55 -7.70 4.57
N PHE A 60 4.34 -7.13 4.49
CA PHE A 60 3.97 -6.15 3.47
C PHE A 60 4.46 -4.73 3.75
N ARG A 61 5.19 -4.48 4.85
CA ARG A 61 5.77 -3.16 5.12
C ARG A 61 6.58 -2.62 3.93
N ASP A 62 7.28 -3.50 3.22
CA ASP A 62 8.13 -3.11 2.09
C ASP A 62 7.26 -2.74 0.87
N ALA A 63 6.19 -3.51 0.61
CA ALA A 63 5.19 -3.21 -0.42
C ALA A 63 4.44 -1.89 -0.14
N LEU A 64 4.30 -1.53 1.14
CA LEU A 64 3.68 -0.28 1.60
C LEU A 64 4.67 0.88 1.74
N ASP A 65 5.95 0.68 1.38
CA ASP A 65 7.02 1.66 1.54
C ASP A 65 7.14 2.22 2.97
N LEU A 66 7.11 1.32 3.96
CA LEU A 66 7.32 1.60 5.37
C LEU A 66 8.72 1.16 5.78
N GLN A 67 9.50 2.10 6.32
CA GLN A 67 10.89 1.84 6.70
C GLN A 67 11.17 2.39 8.09
N TYR A 68 11.87 1.59 8.91
CA TYR A 68 12.37 2.02 10.21
C TYR A 68 13.76 2.64 10.04
N LEU A 69 13.84 3.97 10.08
CA LEU A 69 15.04 4.73 9.73
C LEU A 69 15.53 5.57 10.90
N LYS A 70 16.84 5.77 10.94
CA LYS A 70 17.51 6.72 11.83
C LYS A 70 17.27 8.14 11.33
N ARG A 71 16.83 9.04 12.21
CA ARG A 71 16.62 10.48 11.97
C ARG A 71 17.31 11.27 13.07
N LYS A 72 17.63 12.54 12.79
CA LYS A 72 18.18 13.47 13.79
C LYS A 72 17.09 14.46 14.21
N ARG A 73 16.72 14.46 15.49
CA ARG A 73 15.78 15.43 16.09
C ARG A 73 16.43 16.01 17.35
N ASP A 74 16.39 17.32 17.50
CA ASP A 74 16.98 18.02 18.66
C ASP A 74 18.43 17.58 18.96
N LYS A 75 19.21 17.46 17.87
CA LYS A 75 20.61 16.98 17.87
C LYS A 75 20.82 15.54 18.34
N LYS A 76 19.76 14.79 18.64
CA LYS A 76 19.81 13.38 19.02
C LYS A 76 19.36 12.48 17.88
N ASP A 77 19.95 11.30 17.83
CA ASP A 77 19.54 10.26 16.93
C ASP A 77 18.29 9.55 17.47
N VAL A 78 17.26 9.47 16.65
CA VAL A 78 16.01 8.78 16.95
C VAL A 78 15.67 7.81 15.81
N TYR A 79 15.19 6.62 16.14
CA TYR A 79 14.73 5.67 15.14
C TYR A 79 13.21 5.71 15.08
N LEU A 80 12.67 5.89 13.87
CA LEU A 80 11.26 6.10 13.65
C LEU A 80 10.81 5.36 12.39
N TRP A 81 9.56 4.91 12.39
CA TRP A 81 8.91 4.44 11.17
C TRP A 81 8.61 5.61 10.23
N THR A 82 8.83 5.38 8.95
CA THR A 82 8.67 6.40 7.91
C THR A 82 7.92 5.84 6.70
N GLN A 83 7.01 6.65 6.16
CA GLN A 83 6.21 6.38 4.98
C GLN A 83 6.82 7.05 3.77
N GLY A 84 7.17 6.29 2.73
CA GLY A 84 7.39 6.83 1.40
C GLY A 84 6.17 6.63 0.50
N PRO A 85 6.22 7.04 -0.78
CA PRO A 85 5.07 7.01 -1.66
C PRO A 85 4.98 5.79 -2.59
N ILE A 86 5.98 4.89 -2.61
CA ILE A 86 6.10 3.86 -3.64
C ILE A 86 5.41 2.56 -3.24
N ILE A 87 4.15 2.41 -3.60
CA ILE A 87 3.43 1.15 -3.37
C ILE A 87 3.84 0.09 -4.40
N SER A 88 4.13 -1.13 -3.92
CA SER A 88 4.79 -2.17 -4.70
C SER A 88 4.35 -3.59 -4.30
N PHE A 89 3.05 -3.87 -4.36
CA PHE A 89 2.57 -5.27 -4.32
C PHE A 89 3.14 -6.04 -5.51
N LYS A 90 3.40 -7.33 -5.32
CA LYS A 90 4.15 -8.18 -6.26
C LYS A 90 3.44 -9.50 -6.53
N GLU A 91 3.84 -10.16 -7.61
CA GLU A 91 3.37 -11.51 -7.93
C GLU A 91 3.56 -12.47 -6.76
N GLY A 92 2.52 -13.27 -6.49
CA GLY A 92 2.50 -14.26 -5.42
C GLY A 92 2.01 -13.72 -4.08
N ASP A 93 1.85 -12.40 -3.92
CA ASP A 93 1.22 -11.84 -2.73
C ASP A 93 -0.22 -12.38 -2.60
N MET A 94 -0.55 -12.89 -1.40
CA MET A 94 -1.85 -13.48 -1.08
C MET A 94 -2.40 -12.82 0.17
N LEU A 95 -3.65 -12.35 0.09
CA LEU A 95 -4.30 -11.60 1.16
C LEU A 95 -5.74 -12.07 1.33
N ASP A 96 -6.08 -12.46 2.56
CA ASP A 96 -7.42 -12.90 2.92
C ASP A 96 -8.21 -11.73 3.50
N LYS A 97 -9.48 -11.63 3.12
CA LYS A 97 -10.42 -10.70 3.73
C LYS A 97 -10.70 -11.16 5.16
N LYS A 98 -10.79 -10.24 6.11
CA LYS A 98 -10.95 -10.60 7.54
C LYS A 98 -12.24 -11.33 7.85
N THR A 99 -13.26 -11.17 7.01
CA THR A 99 -14.52 -11.91 7.08
C THR A 99 -14.38 -13.39 6.68
N GLY A 100 -13.25 -13.78 6.09
CA GLY A 100 -12.97 -15.18 5.70
C GLY A 100 -13.74 -15.67 4.48
N ASP A 101 -14.41 -14.78 3.75
CA ASP A 101 -15.22 -15.06 2.56
C ASP A 101 -14.43 -14.95 1.24
N ILE A 102 -13.45 -14.05 1.19
CA ILE A 102 -12.70 -13.70 -0.04
C ILE A 102 -11.19 -13.81 0.18
N ALA A 103 -10.48 -14.38 -0.79
CA ALA A 103 -9.02 -14.32 -0.90
C ALA A 103 -8.61 -13.61 -2.20
N LEU A 104 -7.57 -12.78 -2.14
CA LEU A 104 -6.94 -12.14 -3.29
C LEU A 104 -5.54 -12.69 -3.50
N GLN A 105 -5.22 -13.06 -4.74
CA GLN A 105 -3.87 -13.46 -5.15
C GLN A 105 -3.36 -12.57 -6.28
N VAL A 106 -2.25 -11.87 -6.05
CA VAL A 106 -1.58 -11.09 -7.09
C VAL A 106 -0.91 -12.03 -8.09
N LYS A 107 -1.29 -11.89 -9.37
CA LYS A 107 -0.77 -12.68 -10.49
C LYS A 107 0.35 -12.01 -11.25
N ASN A 108 0.30 -10.69 -11.36
CA ASN A 108 1.32 -9.90 -12.01
C ASN A 108 1.21 -8.46 -11.48
N ALA A 109 2.34 -7.78 -11.30
CA ALA A 109 2.32 -6.40 -10.86
C ALA A 109 3.56 -5.64 -11.35
N LEU A 110 3.38 -4.35 -11.55
CA LEU A 110 4.46 -3.39 -11.73
C LEU A 110 4.36 -2.36 -10.60
N PRO A 111 5.46 -2.07 -9.88
CA PRO A 111 5.42 -1.14 -8.76
C PRO A 111 5.14 0.29 -9.23
N MET A 112 4.73 1.15 -8.29
CA MET A 112 4.78 2.58 -8.51
C MET A 112 6.22 3.02 -8.79
N GLY A 113 6.37 4.12 -9.53
CA GLY A 113 7.68 4.65 -9.90
C GLY A 113 7.60 6.12 -10.25
N TRP A 114 8.74 6.80 -10.19
CA TRP A 114 8.82 8.19 -10.60
C TRP A 114 9.49 8.32 -11.96
N SER A 115 8.88 9.08 -12.86
CA SER A 115 9.51 9.45 -14.13
C SER A 115 10.16 10.82 -13.98
N GLU A 116 11.50 10.87 -14.00
CA GLU A 116 12.23 12.14 -14.00
C GLU A 116 11.97 12.94 -15.28
N GLU A 117 11.89 12.26 -16.43
CA GLU A 117 11.66 12.89 -17.74
C GLU A 117 10.32 13.64 -17.81
N LYS A 118 9.28 13.05 -17.22
CA LYS A 118 7.92 13.61 -17.23
C LYS A 118 7.57 14.37 -15.95
N ASN A 119 8.45 14.33 -14.94
CA ASN A 119 8.22 14.87 -13.61
C ASN A 119 6.88 14.40 -13.00
N GLU A 120 6.56 13.11 -13.20
CA GLU A 120 5.26 12.53 -12.84
C GLU A 120 5.38 11.18 -12.13
N MET A 121 4.35 10.84 -11.35
CA MET A 121 4.22 9.53 -10.73
C MET A 121 3.59 8.55 -11.72
N TYR A 122 4.29 7.46 -11.97
CA TYR A 122 3.73 6.25 -12.57
C TYR A 122 3.12 5.38 -11.47
N TYR A 123 1.82 5.09 -11.55
CA TYR A 123 1.08 4.37 -10.50
C TYR A 123 1.19 2.84 -10.55
N GLY A 124 1.95 2.29 -11.50
CA GLY A 124 2.07 0.84 -11.63
C GLY A 124 0.76 0.16 -12.01
N PHE A 125 0.76 -1.17 -11.89
CA PHE A 125 -0.46 -1.96 -11.99
C PHE A 125 -0.37 -3.19 -11.08
N VAL A 126 -1.54 -3.74 -10.75
CA VAL A 126 -1.73 -5.03 -10.08
C VAL A 126 -2.82 -5.77 -10.86
N ILE A 127 -2.49 -6.97 -11.30
CA ILE A 127 -3.44 -7.97 -11.79
C ILE A 127 -3.59 -8.99 -10.68
N TYR A 128 -4.81 -9.19 -10.19
CA TYR A 128 -5.09 -10.13 -9.11
C TYR A 128 -6.30 -11.00 -9.41
N ARG A 129 -6.30 -12.20 -8.84
CA ARG A 129 -7.42 -13.13 -8.85
C ARG A 129 -8.16 -13.07 -7.54
N GLU A 130 -9.47 -13.17 -7.64
CA GLU A 130 -10.36 -13.26 -6.50
C GLU A 130 -10.90 -14.68 -6.37
N PHE A 131 -10.94 -15.18 -5.13
CA PHE A 131 -11.46 -16.48 -4.80
C PHE A 131 -12.51 -16.36 -3.69
N ASP A 132 -13.59 -17.13 -3.84
CA ASP A 132 -14.51 -17.43 -2.74
C ASP A 132 -13.89 -18.53 -1.87
N ILE A 133 -13.65 -18.24 -0.59
CA ILE A 133 -13.03 -19.20 0.31
C ILE A 133 -14.04 -20.29 0.70
N ALA A 134 -15.29 -19.92 0.95
CA ALA A 134 -16.32 -20.85 1.45
C ALA A 134 -16.68 -21.92 0.42
N SER A 135 -16.77 -21.53 -0.86
CA SER A 135 -17.05 -22.44 -1.97
C SER A 135 -15.79 -22.95 -2.68
N ASN A 136 -14.61 -22.45 -2.31
CA ASN A 136 -13.33 -22.73 -2.98
C ASN A 136 -13.41 -22.49 -4.50
N THR A 137 -14.05 -21.39 -4.90
CA THR A 137 -14.27 -21.05 -6.31
C THR A 137 -13.49 -19.83 -6.75
N TYR A 138 -13.04 -19.84 -8.00
CA TYR A 138 -12.43 -18.68 -8.64
C TYR A 138 -13.53 -17.72 -9.14
N LYS A 139 -13.49 -16.45 -8.73
CA LYS A 139 -14.48 -15.43 -9.10
C LYS A 139 -14.09 -14.61 -10.32
N GLY A 140 -12.80 -14.47 -10.59
CA GLY A 140 -12.32 -13.69 -11.72
C GLY A 140 -10.97 -13.05 -11.51
N GLU A 141 -10.48 -12.38 -12.54
CA GLU A 141 -9.23 -11.64 -12.55
C GLU A 141 -9.54 -10.17 -12.86
N LYS A 142 -8.92 -9.28 -12.10
CA LYS A 142 -9.12 -7.83 -12.19
C LYS A 142 -7.76 -7.15 -12.34
N ARG A 143 -7.74 -6.02 -13.05
CA ARG A 143 -6.56 -5.16 -13.20
C ARG A 143 -6.87 -3.77 -12.65
N VAL A 144 -6.00 -3.30 -11.76
CA VAL A 144 -6.07 -1.98 -11.12
C VAL A 144 -4.66 -1.39 -11.02
N ASN A 145 -4.52 -0.12 -10.60
CA ASN A 145 -3.22 0.43 -10.21
C ASN A 145 -2.88 0.06 -8.75
N GLN A 146 -1.63 0.33 -8.32
CA GLN A 146 -1.16 -0.03 -6.96
C GLN A 146 -1.94 0.67 -5.83
N LEU A 147 -2.37 1.93 -6.03
CA LEU A 147 -3.16 2.66 -5.04
C LEU A 147 -4.61 2.17 -4.97
N GLU A 148 -5.20 1.82 -6.10
CA GLU A 148 -6.53 1.20 -6.16
C GLU A 148 -6.53 -0.18 -5.49
N PHE A 149 -5.48 -0.98 -5.71
CA PHE A 149 -5.33 -2.24 -4.99
C PHE A 149 -5.20 -2.01 -3.48
N LEU A 150 -4.40 -1.04 -3.05
CA LEU A 150 -4.31 -0.66 -1.64
C LEU A 150 -5.68 -0.19 -1.08
N ASP A 151 -6.45 0.56 -1.87
CA ASP A 151 -7.80 1.01 -1.50
C ASP A 151 -8.76 -0.17 -1.27
N ILE A 152 -8.69 -1.20 -2.12
CA ILE A 152 -9.43 -2.45 -1.94
C ILE A 152 -9.05 -3.13 -0.61
N LEU A 153 -7.75 -3.19 -0.30
CA LEU A 153 -7.28 -3.80 0.95
C LEU A 153 -7.76 -3.05 2.20
N ILE A 154 -7.83 -1.71 2.11
CA ILE A 154 -8.29 -0.85 3.21
C ILE A 154 -9.80 -0.94 3.37
N ASN A 155 -10.56 -0.69 2.30
CA ASN A 155 -12.00 -0.44 2.39
C ASN A 155 -12.87 -1.66 2.04
N GLY A 156 -12.31 -2.67 1.37
CA GLY A 156 -13.05 -3.87 0.97
C GLY A 156 -14.06 -3.67 -0.16
N HIS A 157 -14.05 -2.50 -0.81
CA HIS A 157 -14.91 -2.23 -1.96
C HIS A 157 -14.24 -2.69 -3.25
N ASP A 158 -14.99 -3.43 -4.07
CA ASP A 158 -14.61 -3.70 -5.44
C ASP A 158 -14.76 -2.45 -6.30
N TYR A 159 -13.70 -2.12 -7.05
CA TYR A 159 -13.87 -1.31 -8.25
C TYR A 159 -14.58 -2.18 -9.28
N GLN A 160 -15.90 -1.99 -9.42
CA GLN A 160 -16.63 -2.44 -10.60
C GLN A 160 -15.99 -1.73 -11.78
N ILE A 161 -15.20 -2.44 -12.58
CA ILE A 161 -14.77 -1.95 -13.89
C ILE A 161 -16.07 -1.76 -14.67
N GLN A 162 -16.51 -0.51 -14.86
CA GLN A 162 -17.40 -0.24 -15.98
C GLN A 162 -16.65 -0.72 -17.21
N ALA A 163 -17.16 -1.78 -17.83
CA ALA A 163 -16.73 -2.18 -19.15
C ALA A 163 -16.78 -0.91 -20.00
N GLY A 164 -15.60 -0.39 -20.35
CA GLY A 164 -15.49 0.71 -21.28
C GLY A 164 -16.17 0.25 -22.55
N SER A 165 -17.38 0.75 -22.75
CA SER A 165 -18.07 0.78 -24.03
C SER A 165 -17.05 1.20 -25.08
N GLY A 166 -16.81 0.31 -26.03
CA GLY A 166 -16.03 0.63 -27.20
C GLY A 166 -16.59 1.86 -27.90
N LEU A 167 -15.68 2.70 -28.35
CA LEU A 167 -15.77 3.44 -29.60
C LEU A 167 -14.38 3.39 -30.24
#